data_AF-A0A212JDR7-F1
#
_entry.id   AF-A0A212JDR7-F1
#
_cell.length_a   1.000
_cell.length_b   1.000
_cell.length_c   1.000
_cell.angle_alpha   90.00
_cell.angle_beta   90.00
_cell.angle_gamma   90.00
#
_symmetry.space_group_name_H-M   'P 1'
#
loop_
_entity.id
_entity.type
_entity.pdbx_description
1 polymer ?
#
loop_
_entity_poly.entity_id
_entity_poly.type
_entity_poly.pdbx_seq_one_letter_code
_entity_poly.pdbx_strand_id
1 'polypeptide(L)'
;MSGAMQMLIAAADGGFVFAPTISGSVTNYTLRSAALAAGWDGVLPLIATVTVAEGAVVGSTGVDAYAFDTGTGFPAGSRLTLLNRGHIVGAGGYGGPGARGTRSAGFPGGVGGPALRAQATLAIVNAGVIGGGGGGGGGSGRHWADAEVYDSAPGGDGAGYIGYSLIAGSPGGTWRGAAGGAGGGLGQAGEPGSQTIGGTPGYGGAAGAAVVGDAWIVWNATGTRLGSVS
;
A
#
# COMPACT_ATOMS: atom_id res chain seq x y z
N MET A 1 -21.84 22.46 8.84
CA MET A 1 -22.10 21.13 9.43
C MET A 1 -21.20 20.99 10.64
N SER A 2 -21.81 20.81 11.81
CA SER A 2 -21.19 20.87 13.14
C SER A 2 -20.15 19.75 13.30
N GLY A 3 -18.87 20.11 13.31
CA GLY A 3 -17.79 19.23 13.73
C GLY A 3 -17.73 19.24 15.25
N ALA A 4 -18.14 18.13 15.87
CA ALA A 4 -18.00 17.95 17.31
C ALA A 4 -16.52 18.11 17.70
N MET A 5 -16.25 19.15 18.48
CA MET A 5 -14.98 19.39 19.16
C MET A 5 -14.79 18.25 20.17
N GLN A 6 -13.96 17.27 19.80
CA GLN A 6 -13.71 16.09 20.61
C GLN A 6 -12.95 16.50 21.89
N MET A 7 -13.52 16.13 23.03
CA MET A 7 -13.16 16.59 24.37
C MET A 7 -11.71 16.21 24.75
N LEU A 8 -10.91 17.21 25.12
CA LEU A 8 -9.57 17.07 25.69
C LEU A 8 -9.69 16.52 27.13
N ILE A 9 -9.69 15.20 27.32
CA ILE A 9 -9.49 14.62 28.66
C ILE A 9 -7.97 14.51 28.86
N ALA A 10 -7.42 15.23 29.83
CA ALA A 10 -6.06 14.98 30.30
C ALA A 10 -5.97 13.53 30.81
N ALA A 11 -5.08 12.72 30.26
CA ALA A 11 -4.82 11.39 30.81
C ALA A 11 -4.28 11.54 32.24
N ALA A 12 -4.59 10.57 33.11
CA ALA A 12 -4.12 10.53 34.50
C ALA A 12 -2.57 10.59 34.66
N ASP A 13 -1.82 10.40 33.57
CA ASP A 13 -0.35 10.41 33.51
C ASP A 13 0.25 11.72 32.94
N GLY A 14 -0.54 12.78 32.73
CA GLY A 14 -0.04 14.09 32.25
C GLY A 14 0.32 14.14 30.74
N GLY A 15 -0.11 13.14 29.96
CA GLY A 15 0.07 13.12 28.50
C GLY A 15 -1.08 13.75 27.72
N PHE A 16 -0.81 14.16 26.48
CA PHE A 16 -1.84 14.58 25.52
C PHE A 16 -2.57 13.35 24.99
N VAL A 17 -3.91 13.33 25.12
CA VAL A 17 -4.74 12.21 24.65
C VAL A 17 -5.25 12.50 23.26
N PHE A 18 -4.99 11.58 22.33
CA PHE A 18 -5.45 11.67 20.96
C PHE A 18 -6.13 10.37 20.52
N ALA A 19 -7.46 10.39 20.39
CA ALA A 19 -8.24 9.19 20.09
C ALA A 19 -9.11 9.35 18.84
N PRO A 20 -8.52 9.59 17.65
CA PRO A 20 -9.30 9.78 16.43
C PRO A 20 -9.93 8.47 15.96
N THR A 21 -11.10 8.59 15.34
CA THR A 21 -11.72 7.52 14.57
C THR A 21 -11.79 7.90 13.10
N ILE A 22 -11.21 7.07 12.24
CA ILE A 22 -11.27 7.19 10.78
C ILE A 22 -12.45 6.33 10.32
N SER A 23 -13.51 6.98 9.83
CA SER A 23 -14.76 6.33 9.41
C SER A 23 -14.98 6.27 7.88
N GLY A 24 -14.06 6.84 7.10
CA GLY A 24 -14.12 6.86 5.63
C GLY A 24 -12.74 6.69 5.01
N SER A 25 -12.61 7.05 3.74
CA SER A 25 -11.34 6.94 3.01
C SER A 25 -10.42 8.12 3.30
N VAL A 26 -9.22 7.85 3.78
CA VAL A 26 -8.13 8.83 3.94
C VAL A 26 -6.86 8.31 3.29
N THR A 27 -5.95 9.20 2.92
CA THR A 27 -4.69 8.83 2.28
C THR A 27 -3.48 9.27 3.05
N ASN A 28 -2.43 8.45 3.04
CA ASN A 28 -1.10 8.78 3.57
C ASN A 28 -1.16 9.36 5.00
N TYR A 29 -1.97 8.73 5.85
CA TYR A 29 -2.22 9.19 7.22
C TYR A 29 -0.94 9.11 8.05
N THR A 30 -0.53 10.24 8.60
CA THR A 30 0.60 10.31 9.55
C THR A 30 0.08 10.64 10.94
N LEU A 31 0.23 9.73 11.90
CA LEU A 31 -0.26 9.89 13.28
C LEU A 31 0.29 11.16 13.94
N ARG A 32 1.61 11.38 13.87
CA ARG A 32 2.22 12.60 14.40
C ARG A 32 1.59 13.88 13.85
N SER A 33 1.46 13.97 12.53
CA SER A 33 0.88 15.15 11.88
C SER A 33 -0.58 15.36 12.27
N ALA A 34 -1.36 14.28 12.38
CA ALA A 34 -2.75 14.34 12.82
C ALA A 34 -2.87 14.80 14.28
N ALA A 35 -1.98 14.33 15.17
CA ALA A 35 -1.96 14.76 16.57
C ALA A 35 -1.56 16.24 16.71
N LEU A 36 -0.54 16.71 15.96
CA LEU A 36 -0.15 18.13 15.93
C LEU A 36 -1.30 19.02 15.44
N ALA A 37 -2.00 18.60 14.38
CA ALA A 37 -3.18 19.30 13.87
C ALA A 37 -4.34 19.32 14.88
N ALA A 38 -4.40 18.34 15.79
CA ALA A 38 -5.37 18.28 16.88
C ALA A 38 -4.94 19.10 18.13
N GLY A 39 -3.80 19.80 18.08
CA GLY A 39 -3.32 20.66 19.15
C GLY A 39 -2.27 20.05 20.07
N TRP A 40 -1.71 18.88 19.73
CA TRP A 40 -0.53 18.37 20.43
C TRP A 40 0.66 19.31 20.19
N ASP A 41 1.43 19.60 21.23
CA ASP A 41 2.58 20.51 21.18
C ASP A 41 3.89 19.84 20.72
N GLY A 42 3.89 18.51 20.59
CA GLY A 42 5.09 17.73 20.25
C GLY A 42 6.06 17.53 21.42
N VAL A 43 5.73 18.01 22.62
CA VAL A 43 6.58 18.00 23.82
C VAL A 43 6.00 17.08 24.89
N LEU A 44 4.70 17.15 25.16
CA LEU A 44 4.04 16.25 26.10
C LEU A 44 4.01 14.82 25.55
N PRO A 45 4.10 13.78 26.42
CA PRO A 45 3.90 12.40 25.97
C PRO A 45 2.56 12.24 25.25
N LEU A 46 2.56 11.60 24.09
CA LEU A 46 1.35 11.36 23.31
C LEU A 46 0.74 10.01 23.70
N ILE A 47 -0.50 10.02 24.17
CA ILE A 47 -1.30 8.82 24.41
C ILE A 47 -2.32 8.71 23.28
N ALA A 48 -1.95 7.98 22.24
CA ALA A 48 -2.73 7.87 21.01
C ALA A 48 -3.45 6.53 20.88
N THR A 49 -4.73 6.57 20.52
CA THR A 49 -5.50 5.40 20.07
C THR A 49 -6.19 5.74 18.75
N VAL A 50 -5.58 5.34 17.63
CA VAL A 50 -6.19 5.52 16.32
C VAL A 50 -7.10 4.34 16.02
N THR A 51 -8.35 4.62 15.72
CA THR A 51 -9.30 3.59 15.28
C THR A 51 -9.56 3.75 13.78
N VAL A 52 -9.30 2.71 13.00
CA VAL A 52 -9.79 2.59 11.62
C VAL A 52 -11.06 1.78 11.69
N ALA A 53 -12.20 2.43 11.46
CA ALA A 53 -13.51 1.80 11.56
C ALA A 53 -13.72 0.75 10.47
N GLU A 54 -14.71 -0.11 10.67
CA GLU A 54 -15.15 -1.07 9.65
C GLU A 54 -15.62 -0.32 8.39
N GLY A 55 -15.22 -0.83 7.22
CA GLY A 55 -15.48 -0.18 5.92
C GLY A 55 -14.62 1.05 5.63
N ALA A 56 -13.86 1.58 6.59
CA ALA A 56 -12.92 2.67 6.36
C ALA A 56 -11.65 2.17 5.65
N VAL A 57 -11.03 3.05 4.87
CA VAL A 57 -9.80 2.75 4.14
C VAL A 57 -8.75 3.82 4.40
N VAL A 58 -7.59 3.42 4.88
CA VAL A 58 -6.37 4.22 4.90
C VAL A 58 -5.52 3.75 3.72
N GLY A 59 -5.44 4.56 2.67
CA GLY A 59 -4.79 4.21 1.42
C GLY A 59 -3.47 4.95 1.19
N SER A 60 -2.60 4.43 0.33
CA SER A 60 -1.48 5.20 -0.22
C SER A 60 -1.81 5.75 -1.60
N THR A 61 -1.36 6.97 -1.89
CA THR A 61 -1.48 7.59 -3.23
C THR A 61 -0.35 7.22 -4.18
N GLY A 62 0.70 6.54 -3.71
CA GLY A 62 1.85 6.20 -4.54
C GLY A 62 2.62 5.00 -4.02
N VAL A 63 3.41 4.39 -4.91
CA VAL A 63 4.16 3.16 -4.62
C VAL A 63 5.34 3.40 -3.67
N ASP A 64 5.82 4.63 -3.56
CA ASP A 64 6.91 5.01 -2.65
C ASP A 64 6.40 5.65 -1.33
N ALA A 65 5.09 5.66 -1.13
CA ALA A 65 4.46 6.24 0.05
C ALA A 65 3.72 5.19 0.86
N TYR A 66 3.67 5.40 2.17
CA TYR A 66 2.93 4.56 3.11
C TYR A 66 1.49 5.04 3.24
N ALA A 67 0.56 4.10 3.38
CA ALA A 67 -0.82 4.43 3.69
C ALA A 67 -0.97 4.97 5.11
N PHE A 68 -0.31 4.32 6.07
CA PHE A 68 -0.25 4.73 7.47
C PHE A 68 1.20 4.86 7.93
N ASP A 69 1.54 5.96 8.59
CA ASP A 69 2.84 6.18 9.19
C ASP A 69 2.69 6.70 10.62
N THR A 70 3.45 6.15 11.57
CA THR A 70 3.51 6.73 12.92
C THR A 70 4.10 8.14 12.89
N GLY A 71 5.11 8.37 12.06
CA GLY A 71 6.07 9.46 12.21
C GLY A 71 7.14 9.12 13.26
N THR A 72 8.03 10.07 13.53
CA THR A 72 9.18 9.92 14.45
C THR A 72 9.14 10.94 15.59
N GLY A 73 10.07 10.84 16.56
CA GLY A 73 10.33 11.89 17.55
C GLY A 73 9.29 11.99 18.68
N PHE A 74 8.65 10.89 19.05
CA PHE A 74 7.71 10.88 20.18
C PHE A 74 8.46 11.04 21.51
N PRO A 75 8.02 11.92 22.42
CA PRO A 75 8.59 12.05 23.75
C PRO A 75 8.49 10.75 24.56
N ALA A 76 9.43 10.54 25.49
CA ALA A 76 9.41 9.39 26.39
C ALA A 76 8.07 9.31 27.16
N GLY A 77 7.54 8.10 27.33
CA GLY A 77 6.24 7.87 27.94
C GLY A 77 5.05 7.91 26.97
N SER A 78 5.27 8.25 25.69
CA SER A 78 4.23 8.14 24.67
C SER A 78 3.77 6.68 24.48
N ARG A 79 2.47 6.48 24.27
CA ARG A 79 1.85 5.18 24.03
C ARG A 79 1.00 5.27 22.78
N LEU A 80 1.35 4.51 21.74
CA LEU A 80 0.64 4.53 20.47
C LEU A 80 -0.08 3.21 20.27
N THR A 81 -1.39 3.28 20.01
CA THR A 81 -2.23 2.12 19.72
C THR A 81 -2.96 2.33 18.40
N LEU A 82 -2.96 1.30 17.56
CA LEU A 82 -3.76 1.21 16.35
C LEU A 82 -4.79 0.10 16.49
N LEU A 83 -6.06 0.46 16.40
CA LEU A 83 -7.20 -0.45 16.32
C LEU A 83 -7.67 -0.49 14.87
N ASN A 84 -7.21 -1.48 14.11
CA ASN A 84 -7.60 -1.62 12.70
C ASN A 84 -8.78 -2.57 12.56
N ARG A 85 -9.94 -2.06 12.14
CA ARG A 85 -11.14 -2.85 11.78
C ARG A 85 -11.53 -2.67 10.30
N GLY A 86 -10.81 -1.82 9.58
CA GLY A 86 -11.01 -1.55 8.16
C GLY A 86 -9.81 -2.04 7.33
N HIS A 87 -9.39 -1.21 6.39
CA HIS A 87 -8.30 -1.52 5.47
C HIS A 87 -7.17 -0.50 5.55
N ILE A 88 -5.93 -0.96 5.69
CA ILE A 88 -4.72 -0.15 5.54
C ILE A 88 -3.94 -0.73 4.37
N VAL A 89 -3.91 -0.02 3.23
CA VAL A 89 -3.52 -0.62 1.95
C VAL A 89 -2.58 0.27 1.14
N GLY A 90 -1.48 -0.31 0.67
CA GLY A 90 -0.52 0.34 -0.22
C GLY A 90 -1.07 0.58 -1.63
N ALA A 91 -0.36 1.40 -2.42
CA ALA A 91 -0.74 1.64 -3.81
C ALA A 91 -0.35 0.45 -4.70
N GLY A 92 -1.15 0.12 -5.70
CA GLY A 92 -0.83 -0.92 -6.68
C GLY A 92 0.29 -0.47 -7.63
N GLY A 93 1.12 -1.42 -8.09
CA GLY A 93 2.13 -1.18 -9.10
C GLY A 93 1.55 -1.13 -10.51
N TYR A 94 2.07 -0.26 -11.36
CA TYR A 94 1.59 -0.14 -12.75
C TYR A 94 1.99 -1.33 -13.62
N GLY A 95 1.12 -1.72 -14.56
CA GLY A 95 1.46 -2.70 -15.58
C GLY A 95 2.63 -2.25 -16.48
N GLY A 96 3.54 -3.17 -16.77
CA GLY A 96 4.67 -2.93 -17.65
C GLY A 96 4.21 -2.79 -19.11
N PRO A 97 4.65 -1.77 -19.86
CA PRO A 97 4.29 -1.68 -21.28
C PRO A 97 4.84 -2.86 -22.07
N GLY A 98 4.13 -3.24 -23.14
CA GLY A 98 4.65 -4.17 -24.13
C GLY A 98 5.95 -3.64 -24.76
N ALA A 99 6.72 -4.55 -25.35
CA ALA A 99 7.98 -4.23 -26.00
C ALA A 99 7.87 -3.10 -27.05
N ARG A 100 8.84 -2.18 -27.05
CA ARG A 100 8.94 -1.06 -27.99
C ARG A 100 10.11 -1.29 -28.93
N GLY A 101 9.84 -1.63 -30.19
CA GLY A 101 10.88 -1.87 -31.20
C GLY A 101 11.03 -3.33 -31.57
N THR A 102 11.98 -3.62 -32.45
CA THR A 102 12.19 -4.96 -33.01
C THR A 102 12.96 -5.85 -32.06
N ARG A 103 12.51 -7.11 -31.87
CA ARG A 103 13.19 -8.11 -31.02
C ARG A 103 13.50 -7.57 -29.62
N SER A 104 12.57 -6.80 -29.08
CA SER A 104 12.73 -6.09 -27.82
C SER A 104 12.02 -6.82 -26.70
N ALA A 105 12.58 -6.71 -25.49
CA ALA A 105 11.95 -7.23 -24.29
C ALA A 105 10.70 -6.43 -23.93
N GLY A 106 9.72 -7.11 -23.32
CA GLY A 106 8.65 -6.42 -22.62
C GLY A 106 9.20 -5.65 -21.43
N PHE A 107 8.55 -4.55 -21.05
CA PHE A 107 8.99 -3.80 -19.88
C PHE A 107 8.48 -4.47 -18.60
N PRO A 108 9.26 -4.44 -17.51
CA PRO A 108 8.81 -4.97 -16.25
C PRO A 108 7.61 -4.18 -15.70
N GLY A 109 6.78 -4.85 -14.90
CA GLY A 109 5.76 -4.18 -14.11
C GLY A 109 6.35 -3.37 -12.96
N GLY A 110 5.64 -2.34 -12.54
CA GLY A 110 5.98 -1.50 -11.39
C GLY A 110 5.80 -2.25 -10.07
N VAL A 111 6.61 -1.91 -9.07
CA VAL A 111 6.48 -2.46 -7.71
C VAL A 111 5.21 -1.97 -7.03
N GLY A 112 4.60 -2.81 -6.19
CA GLY A 112 3.52 -2.40 -5.28
C GLY A 112 4.07 -1.61 -4.09
N GLY A 113 3.29 -0.65 -3.58
CA GLY A 113 3.69 0.20 -2.47
C GLY A 113 3.43 -0.38 -1.08
N PRO A 114 4.16 0.07 -0.05
CA PRO A 114 3.98 -0.41 1.31
C PRO A 114 2.70 0.16 1.96
N ALA A 115 2.14 -0.57 2.94
CA ALA A 115 0.93 -0.14 3.64
C ALA A 115 1.23 0.64 4.94
N LEU A 116 1.87 0.01 5.92
CA LEU A 116 2.12 0.61 7.23
C LEU A 116 3.62 0.79 7.48
N ARG A 117 4.02 1.97 7.94
CA ARG A 117 5.35 2.22 8.53
C ARG A 117 5.25 2.53 10.01
N ALA A 118 5.96 1.76 10.82
CA ALA A 118 6.19 2.09 12.22
C ALA A 118 7.65 2.55 12.42
N GLN A 119 7.79 3.69 13.09
CA GLN A 119 9.09 4.28 13.44
C GLN A 119 9.19 4.60 14.93
N ALA A 120 8.20 4.14 15.69
CA ALA A 120 8.11 4.20 17.14
C ALA A 120 7.20 3.06 17.61
N THR A 121 7.35 2.63 18.87
CA THR A 121 6.59 1.50 19.41
C THR A 121 5.08 1.70 19.22
N LEU A 122 4.46 0.79 18.46
CA LEU A 122 3.05 0.82 18.11
C LEU A 122 2.42 -0.51 18.49
N ALA A 123 1.46 -0.46 19.42
CA ALA A 123 0.62 -1.62 19.71
C ALA A 123 -0.48 -1.73 18.66
N ILE A 124 -0.61 -2.89 18.02
CA ILE A 124 -1.62 -3.12 16.98
C ILE A 124 -2.61 -4.19 17.42
N VAL A 125 -3.89 -3.83 17.35
CA VAL A 125 -5.02 -4.78 17.34
C VAL A 125 -5.60 -4.76 15.93
N ASN A 126 -5.23 -5.74 15.11
CA ASN A 126 -5.73 -5.86 13.74
C ASN A 126 -6.86 -6.88 13.68
N ALA A 127 -8.08 -6.38 13.43
CA ALA A 127 -9.27 -7.16 13.09
C ALA A 127 -9.72 -6.91 11.63
N GLY A 128 -8.94 -6.14 10.86
CA GLY A 128 -9.16 -5.84 9.45
C GLY A 128 -8.02 -6.35 8.56
N VAL A 129 -7.72 -5.61 7.49
CA VAL A 129 -6.65 -5.92 6.54
C VAL A 129 -5.54 -4.88 6.62
N ILE A 130 -4.30 -5.36 6.71
CA ILE A 130 -3.10 -4.56 6.43
C ILE A 130 -2.40 -5.21 5.23
N GLY A 131 -2.38 -4.54 4.08
CA GLY A 131 -1.92 -5.15 2.83
C GLY A 131 -1.08 -4.23 1.96
N GLY A 132 0.15 -4.63 1.66
CA GLY A 132 0.94 -3.93 0.64
C GLY A 132 0.25 -3.99 -0.71
N GLY A 133 0.55 -3.04 -1.59
CA GLY A 133 0.06 -3.08 -2.97
C GLY A 133 0.59 -4.31 -3.71
N GLY A 134 -0.19 -4.80 -4.68
CA GLY A 134 0.27 -5.81 -5.63
C GLY A 134 1.24 -5.22 -6.64
N GLY A 135 2.20 -6.01 -7.09
CA GLY A 135 3.07 -5.62 -8.20
C GLY A 135 2.32 -5.64 -9.54
N GLY A 136 2.66 -4.74 -10.45
CA GLY A 136 2.09 -4.75 -11.80
C GLY A 136 2.62 -5.93 -12.62
N GLY A 137 1.84 -6.43 -13.56
CA GLY A 137 2.27 -7.48 -14.48
C GLY A 137 3.29 -6.96 -15.49
N GLY A 138 4.18 -7.83 -15.98
CA GLY A 138 5.15 -7.48 -17.01
C GLY A 138 4.54 -7.43 -18.41
N GLY A 139 5.02 -6.54 -19.27
CA GLY A 139 4.60 -6.49 -20.67
C GLY A 139 5.13 -7.68 -21.47
N SER A 140 4.48 -8.01 -22.59
CA SER A 140 4.97 -9.07 -23.47
C SER A 140 6.18 -8.62 -24.29
N GLY A 141 7.06 -9.57 -24.62
CA GLY A 141 8.14 -9.36 -25.60
C GLY A 141 7.60 -9.26 -27.03
N ARG A 142 8.43 -8.77 -27.97
CA ARG A 142 8.10 -8.67 -29.40
C ARG A 142 9.11 -9.38 -30.27
N HIS A 143 8.67 -10.00 -31.36
CA HIS A 143 9.54 -10.57 -32.38
C HIS A 143 9.09 -10.29 -33.81
N TRP A 144 10.00 -10.58 -34.75
CA TRP A 144 9.86 -10.50 -36.18
C TRP A 144 10.11 -11.89 -36.77
N ALA A 145 9.06 -12.68 -36.98
CA ALA A 145 9.22 -13.86 -37.82
C ALA A 145 9.22 -13.39 -39.27
N ASP A 146 8.15 -12.74 -39.72
CA ASP A 146 7.97 -12.40 -41.12
C ASP A 146 7.14 -11.11 -41.14
N ALA A 147 7.61 -10.07 -41.81
CA ALA A 147 7.10 -8.70 -41.71
C ALA A 147 5.55 -8.60 -41.78
N GLU A 148 4.92 -7.99 -40.77
CA GLU A 148 3.79 -7.04 -40.86
C GLU A 148 3.00 -6.83 -39.55
N VAL A 149 3.22 -7.64 -38.50
CA VAL A 149 2.40 -7.54 -37.29
C VAL A 149 3.23 -7.32 -36.02
N TYR A 150 2.86 -6.26 -35.31
CA TYR A 150 3.49 -5.81 -34.08
C TYR A 150 2.74 -6.33 -32.85
N ASP A 151 3.14 -7.49 -32.33
CA ASP A 151 2.43 -8.11 -31.21
C ASP A 151 3.14 -7.80 -29.90
N SER A 152 2.62 -6.79 -29.21
CA SER A 152 3.03 -6.47 -27.84
C SER A 152 1.80 -6.08 -27.03
N ALA A 153 1.69 -6.62 -25.83
CA ALA A 153 0.61 -6.33 -24.92
C ALA A 153 1.13 -5.78 -23.57
N PRO A 154 0.44 -4.78 -22.99
CA PRO A 154 0.80 -4.28 -21.66
C PRO A 154 0.43 -5.29 -20.58
N GLY A 155 1.18 -5.31 -19.48
CA GLY A 155 0.79 -6.00 -18.26
C GLY A 155 -0.36 -5.28 -17.54
N GLY A 156 -1.00 -5.98 -16.62
CA GLY A 156 -2.09 -5.44 -15.80
C GLY A 156 -1.58 -4.73 -14.56
N ASP A 157 -2.37 -3.78 -14.04
CA ASP A 157 -2.05 -3.06 -12.81
C ASP A 157 -2.23 -3.96 -11.58
N GLY A 158 -1.36 -3.81 -10.58
CA GLY A 158 -1.46 -4.51 -9.31
C GLY A 158 -2.58 -3.97 -8.41
N ALA A 159 -3.07 -4.82 -7.50
CA ALA A 159 -4.08 -4.44 -6.53
C ALA A 159 -3.59 -3.33 -5.59
N GLY A 160 -4.47 -2.48 -5.11
CA GLY A 160 -4.09 -1.45 -4.14
C GLY A 160 -5.16 -0.40 -3.93
N TYR A 161 -4.77 0.67 -3.26
CA TYR A 161 -5.61 1.85 -3.15
C TYR A 161 -5.40 2.79 -4.34
N ILE A 162 -6.45 3.02 -5.12
CA ILE A 162 -6.43 3.91 -6.29
C ILE A 162 -7.73 4.72 -6.28
N GLY A 163 -7.63 6.04 -6.40
CA GLY A 163 -8.81 6.90 -6.59
C GLY A 163 -9.88 6.77 -5.50
N TYR A 164 -9.47 6.63 -4.24
CA TYR A 164 -10.35 6.46 -3.06
C TYR A 164 -11.04 5.10 -2.90
N SER A 165 -10.70 4.11 -3.71
CA SER A 165 -11.22 2.74 -3.61
C SER A 165 -10.10 1.71 -3.52
N LEU A 166 -10.42 0.57 -2.90
CA LEU A 166 -9.63 -0.65 -3.03
C LEU A 166 -9.94 -1.27 -4.40
N ILE A 167 -8.89 -1.56 -5.17
CA ILE A 167 -9.01 -2.16 -6.51
C ILE A 167 -8.18 -3.45 -6.53
N ALA A 168 -8.74 -4.49 -7.12
CA ALA A 168 -8.03 -5.76 -7.36
C ALA A 168 -7.00 -5.62 -8.49
N GLY A 169 -6.05 -6.56 -8.56
CA GLY A 169 -5.13 -6.65 -9.69
C GLY A 169 -5.91 -6.86 -10.99
N SER A 170 -5.48 -6.19 -12.05
CA SER A 170 -6.09 -6.29 -13.37
C SER A 170 -5.38 -7.37 -14.22
N PRO A 171 -6.10 -8.04 -15.13
CA PRO A 171 -5.45 -8.90 -16.11
C PRO A 171 -4.55 -8.07 -17.04
N GLY A 172 -3.52 -8.70 -17.59
CA GLY A 172 -2.75 -8.10 -18.67
C GLY A 172 -3.56 -7.99 -19.96
N GLY A 173 -3.16 -7.06 -20.82
CA GLY A 173 -3.72 -6.94 -22.16
C GLY A 173 -3.39 -8.18 -23.00
N THR A 174 -4.16 -8.39 -24.05
CA THR A 174 -3.87 -9.41 -25.07
C THR A 174 -3.92 -8.79 -26.45
N TRP A 175 -2.97 -9.14 -27.31
CA TRP A 175 -2.93 -8.71 -28.71
C TRP A 175 -2.30 -9.80 -29.57
N ARG A 176 -3.12 -10.39 -30.45
CA ARG A 176 -2.69 -11.35 -31.50
C ARG A 176 -1.74 -12.45 -31.01
N GLY A 177 -2.06 -13.03 -29.85
CA GLY A 177 -1.30 -14.14 -29.26
C GLY A 177 -0.20 -13.72 -28.28
N ALA A 178 0.12 -12.43 -28.17
CA ALA A 178 0.91 -11.88 -27.07
C ALA A 178 0.01 -11.50 -25.89
N ALA A 179 0.43 -11.83 -24.67
CA ALA A 179 -0.26 -11.49 -23.43
C ALA A 179 0.69 -10.79 -22.46
N GLY A 180 0.24 -9.69 -21.85
CA GLY A 180 0.90 -9.15 -20.66
C GLY A 180 0.58 -10.01 -19.44
N GLY A 181 1.45 -9.96 -18.44
CA GLY A 181 1.18 -10.62 -17.16
C GLY A 181 0.06 -9.92 -16.40
N ALA A 182 -0.66 -10.66 -15.57
CA ALA A 182 -1.63 -10.07 -14.66
C ALA A 182 -0.92 -9.30 -13.53
N GLY A 183 -1.57 -8.25 -13.03
CA GLY A 183 -1.15 -7.59 -11.80
C GLY A 183 -1.44 -8.46 -10.57
N GLY A 184 -0.57 -8.41 -9.58
CA GLY A 184 -0.69 -9.17 -8.34
C GLY A 184 -1.84 -8.68 -7.46
N GLY A 185 -2.38 -9.58 -6.63
CA GLY A 185 -3.21 -9.21 -5.49
C GLY A 185 -2.44 -8.43 -4.43
N LEU A 186 -3.12 -7.96 -3.38
CA LEU A 186 -2.45 -7.27 -2.27
C LEU A 186 -1.34 -8.15 -1.69
N GLY A 187 -0.15 -7.58 -1.54
CA GLY A 187 1.02 -8.28 -1.04
C GLY A 187 1.57 -9.38 -1.96
N GLN A 188 1.12 -9.45 -3.22
CA GLN A 188 1.61 -10.42 -4.21
C GLN A 188 2.34 -9.73 -5.35
N ALA A 189 3.33 -10.41 -5.91
CA ALA A 189 4.02 -9.94 -7.11
C ALA A 189 3.09 -10.03 -8.33
N GLY A 190 3.36 -9.21 -9.34
CA GLY A 190 2.74 -9.38 -10.65
C GLY A 190 3.30 -10.60 -11.38
N GLU A 191 2.59 -11.04 -12.42
CA GLU A 191 3.05 -12.10 -13.29
C GLU A 191 3.95 -11.55 -14.42
N PRO A 192 4.92 -12.33 -14.93
CA PRO A 192 5.63 -11.96 -16.14
C PRO A 192 4.69 -11.99 -17.36
N GLY A 193 5.03 -11.22 -18.40
CA GLY A 193 4.36 -11.32 -19.69
C GLY A 193 4.62 -12.65 -20.41
N SER A 194 3.92 -12.89 -21.51
CA SER A 194 4.19 -14.04 -22.38
C SER A 194 5.45 -13.82 -23.21
N GLN A 195 6.23 -14.88 -23.37
CA GLN A 195 7.26 -14.94 -24.39
C GLN A 195 6.62 -15.09 -25.77
N THR A 196 6.86 -14.14 -26.68
CA THR A 196 6.62 -14.37 -28.11
C THR A 196 7.87 -14.99 -28.72
N ILE A 197 7.74 -15.78 -29.80
CA ILE A 197 8.87 -16.48 -30.46
C ILE A 197 10.04 -15.50 -30.60
N GLY A 198 11.14 -15.56 -29.84
CA GLY A 198 12.31 -14.67 -30.00
C GLY A 198 12.28 -13.27 -29.36
N GLY A 199 11.27 -12.92 -28.55
CA GLY A 199 11.31 -11.76 -27.63
C GLY A 199 11.23 -12.20 -26.17
N THR A 200 11.94 -11.56 -25.24
CA THR A 200 11.85 -11.88 -23.80
C THR A 200 10.68 -11.14 -23.13
N PRO A 201 9.93 -11.78 -22.23
CA PRO A 201 8.87 -11.10 -21.50
C PRO A 201 9.44 -10.13 -20.46
N GLY A 202 8.67 -9.10 -20.13
CA GLY A 202 8.89 -8.30 -18.93
C GLY A 202 8.55 -9.11 -17.69
N TYR A 203 9.34 -8.95 -16.62
CA TYR A 203 9.04 -9.53 -15.33
C TYR A 203 7.86 -8.82 -14.66
N GLY A 204 7.11 -9.52 -13.81
CA GLY A 204 6.18 -8.87 -12.90
C GLY A 204 6.89 -8.03 -11.85
N GLY A 205 6.25 -6.95 -11.42
CA GLY A 205 6.72 -6.12 -10.32
C GLY A 205 6.62 -6.85 -8.98
N ALA A 206 7.50 -6.50 -8.04
CA ALA A 206 7.45 -7.05 -6.69
C ALA A 206 6.21 -6.57 -5.90
N ALA A 207 5.81 -7.38 -4.92
CA ALA A 207 4.79 -7.00 -3.94
C ALA A 207 5.26 -5.87 -3.02
N GLY A 208 4.33 -5.03 -2.59
CA GLY A 208 4.52 -4.10 -1.49
C GLY A 208 4.49 -4.80 -0.13
N ALA A 209 5.19 -4.23 0.85
CA ALA A 209 5.17 -4.71 2.22
C ALA A 209 3.84 -4.37 2.92
N ALA A 210 3.32 -5.30 3.72
CA ALA A 210 2.23 -5.00 4.63
C ALA A 210 2.71 -4.06 5.75
N VAL A 211 3.88 -4.33 6.32
CA VAL A 211 4.46 -3.57 7.42
C VAL A 211 5.96 -3.38 7.21
N VAL A 212 6.41 -2.15 7.42
CA VAL A 212 7.81 -1.77 7.53
C VAL A 212 8.07 -1.21 8.94
N GLY A 213 9.11 -1.70 9.60
CA GLY A 213 9.44 -1.40 10.99
C GLY A 213 8.88 -2.39 12.02
N ASP A 214 8.90 -3.70 11.72
CA ASP A 214 8.36 -4.74 12.63
C ASP A 214 9.01 -4.72 14.03
N ALA A 215 10.27 -4.29 14.13
CA ALA A 215 10.96 -4.10 15.42
C ALA A 215 10.25 -3.10 16.35
N TRP A 216 9.39 -2.24 15.80
CA TRP A 216 8.58 -1.28 16.55
C TRP A 216 7.15 -1.76 16.79
N ILE A 217 6.75 -2.92 16.28
CA ILE A 217 5.38 -3.40 16.43
C ILE A 217 5.24 -4.33 17.62
N VAL A 218 4.20 -4.08 18.42
CA VAL A 218 3.69 -5.04 19.39
C VAL A 218 2.32 -5.52 18.89
N TRP A 219 2.26 -6.76 18.41
CA TRP A 219 1.02 -7.35 17.92
C TRP A 219 0.18 -7.89 19.08
N ASN A 220 -0.90 -7.20 19.41
CA ASN A 220 -1.93 -7.68 20.35
C ASN A 220 -2.97 -8.56 19.64
N ALA A 221 -3.19 -8.31 18.35
CA ALA A 221 -3.88 -9.20 17.42
C ALA A 221 -3.34 -8.97 16.01
N THR A 222 -2.97 -10.04 15.30
CA THR A 222 -2.29 -9.94 13.99
C THR A 222 -3.24 -9.74 12.81
N GLY A 223 -4.44 -10.33 12.88
CA GLY A 223 -5.45 -10.25 11.81
C GLY A 223 -4.93 -10.68 10.43
N THR A 224 -5.53 -10.14 9.38
CA THR A 224 -5.08 -10.38 8.00
C THR A 224 -3.94 -9.44 7.63
N ARG A 225 -2.81 -10.02 7.20
CA ARG A 225 -1.62 -9.30 6.70
C ARG A 225 -1.25 -9.85 5.32
N LEU A 226 -1.23 -8.97 4.32
CA LEU A 226 -0.98 -9.35 2.92
C LEU A 226 0.29 -8.65 2.42
N GLY A 227 1.40 -9.39 2.35
CA GLY A 227 2.72 -8.87 2.00
C GLY A 227 3.72 -9.08 3.14
N SER A 228 4.98 -8.69 2.91
CA SER A 228 6.03 -8.86 3.91
C SER A 228 5.81 -8.00 5.16
N VAL A 229 6.35 -8.48 6.27
CA VAL A 229 6.49 -7.76 7.53
C VAL A 229 7.98 -7.75 7.84
N SER A 230 8.58 -6.56 7.88
CA SER A 230 10.04 -6.36 8.00
C SER A 230 10.37 -5.19 8.89
#